data_AF-A0A1F3VMG4-F1
#
_entry.id   AF-A0A1F3VMG4-F1
#
_cell.length_a   1.000
_cell.length_b   1.000
_cell.length_c   1.000
_cell.angle_alpha   90.00
_cell.angle_beta   90.00
_cell.angle_gamma   90.00
#
_symmetry.space_group_name_H-M   'P 1'
#
loop_
_entity.id
_entity.type
_entity.pdbx_description
1 polymer ?
#
loop_
_entity_poly.entity_id
_entity_poly.type
_entity_poly.pdbx_seq_one_letter_code
_entity_poly.pdbx_strand_id
1 'polypeptide(L)'
;MKSTEQSLYLLKERIGNIKKLLGSKTKINPLSDSNSLFLNHPGITLTQVVTSLDKITVSGNSQSTSSINSFFENIISNNLYPNIKLTSFLFSPKAGYLFNLDINLK
;
A
#
# COMPACT_ATOMS: atom_id res chain seq x y z
N MET A 1 26.81 -23.47 13.51
CA MET A 1 27.14 -22.19 12.86
C MET A 1 26.71 -22.10 11.38
N LYS A 2 25.64 -22.80 10.91
CA LYS A 2 25.17 -22.74 9.50
C LYS A 2 23.87 -21.95 9.27
N SER A 3 23.17 -21.55 10.33
CA SER A 3 21.86 -20.88 10.23
C SER A 3 21.96 -19.38 9.94
N THR A 4 23.03 -18.72 10.37
CA THR A 4 23.18 -17.27 10.26
C THR A 4 23.50 -16.84 8.83
N GLU A 5 24.29 -17.64 8.11
CA GLU A 5 24.66 -17.39 6.70
C GLU A 5 23.47 -17.54 5.76
N GLN A 6 22.60 -18.53 5.99
CA GLN A 6 21.38 -18.70 5.19
C GLN A 6 20.39 -17.54 5.40
N SER A 7 20.23 -17.07 6.65
CA SER A 7 19.39 -15.91 6.95
C SER A 7 19.92 -14.62 6.31
N LEU A 8 21.24 -14.39 6.34
CA LEU A 8 21.85 -13.24 5.68
C LEU A 8 21.71 -13.30 4.15
N TYR A 9 21.81 -14.48 3.56
CA TYR A 9 21.61 -14.69 2.12
C TYR A 9 20.17 -14.36 1.70
N LEU A 10 19.18 -14.88 2.43
CA LEU A 10 17.76 -14.60 2.22
C LEU A 10 17.43 -13.10 2.35
N LEU A 11 18.03 -12.41 3.31
CA LEU A 11 17.87 -10.96 3.47
C LEU A 11 18.51 -10.18 2.31
N LYS A 12 19.70 -10.59 1.86
CA LYS A 12 20.40 -9.97 0.74
C LYS A 12 19.62 -10.12 -0.57
N GLU A 13 19.02 -11.27 -0.82
CA GLU A 13 18.18 -11.49 -2.00
C GLU A 13 16.90 -10.64 -1.97
N ARG A 14 16.25 -10.55 -0.79
CA ARG A 14 15.08 -9.67 -0.61
C ARG A 14 15.44 -8.20 -0.87
N ILE A 15 16.56 -7.73 -0.32
CA ILE A 15 17.06 -6.36 -0.56
C ILE A 15 17.42 -6.14 -2.04
N GLY A 16 18.00 -7.13 -2.70
CA GLY A 16 18.33 -7.08 -4.13
C GLY A 16 17.09 -6.96 -5.02
N ASN A 17 16.02 -7.71 -4.69
CA ASN A 17 14.75 -7.63 -5.41
C ASN A 17 14.03 -6.31 -5.17
N ILE A 18 14.09 -5.78 -3.94
CA ILE A 18 13.58 -4.43 -3.61
C ILE A 18 14.34 -3.37 -4.42
N LYS A 19 15.68 -3.46 -4.52
CA LYS A 19 16.47 -2.53 -5.34
C LYS A 19 16.21 -2.64 -6.84
N LYS A 20 15.93 -3.84 -7.37
CA LYS A 20 15.56 -4.02 -8.78
C LYS A 20 14.18 -3.41 -9.11
N LEU A 21 13.23 -3.51 -8.18
CA LEU A 21 11.92 -2.85 -8.29
C LEU A 21 12.02 -1.33 -8.18
N LEU A 22 12.94 -0.81 -7.35
CA LEU A 22 13.16 0.63 -7.17
C LEU A 22 14.00 1.27 -8.29
N GLY A 23 14.91 0.51 -8.91
CA GLY A 23 15.83 1.02 -9.93
C GLY A 23 15.27 1.17 -11.34
N SER A 24 14.03 0.71 -11.60
CA SER A 24 13.51 0.62 -12.97
C SER A 24 12.62 1.77 -13.43
N LYS A 25 12.29 2.78 -12.60
CA LYS A 25 11.60 4.01 -13.05
C LYS A 25 11.91 5.23 -12.18
N THR A 26 13.16 5.71 -12.19
CA THR A 26 13.52 7.02 -11.65
C THR A 26 13.29 8.12 -12.70
N LYS A 27 12.05 8.60 -12.79
CA LYS A 27 11.79 10.03 -12.97
C LYS A 27 11.20 10.50 -11.65
N ILE A 28 11.83 11.50 -11.07
CA ILE A 28 11.53 12.13 -9.77
C ILE A 28 10.01 12.25 -9.63
N ASN A 29 9.43 11.37 -8.81
CA ASN A 29 8.00 11.25 -8.66
C ASN A 29 7.66 11.74 -7.25
N PRO A 30 6.78 12.74 -7.07
CA PRO A 30 6.27 13.14 -5.75
C PRO A 30 5.58 11.97 -4.98
N LEU A 31 5.51 10.79 -5.60
CA LEU A 31 5.04 9.52 -5.06
C LEU A 31 5.98 8.81 -4.06
N SER A 32 7.21 9.28 -3.84
CA SER A 32 8.06 8.71 -2.77
C SER A 32 7.48 8.94 -1.38
N ASP A 33 6.80 10.08 -1.18
CA ASP A 33 6.19 10.44 0.09
C ASP A 33 4.78 9.86 0.23
N SER A 34 4.02 9.76 -0.86
CA SER A 34 2.65 9.23 -0.85
C SER A 34 2.59 7.71 -0.70
N ASN A 35 3.62 6.99 -1.17
CA ASN A 35 3.74 5.55 -0.90
C ASN A 35 3.87 5.26 0.61
N SER A 36 4.45 6.15 1.40
CA SER A 36 4.64 5.93 2.85
C SER A 36 3.33 5.84 3.63
N LEU A 37 2.28 6.55 3.19
CA LEU A 37 0.99 6.61 3.89
C LEU A 37 0.17 5.34 3.72
N PHE A 38 0.24 4.71 2.54
CA PHE A 38 -0.41 3.42 2.31
C PHE A 38 0.37 2.29 2.98
N LEU A 39 1.70 2.35 2.99
CA LEU A 39 2.54 1.22 3.36
C LEU A 39 2.44 0.80 4.83
N ASN A 40 1.95 1.64 5.76
CA ASN A 40 1.95 1.33 7.20
C ASN A 40 0.76 1.92 7.99
N HIS A 41 -0.49 1.67 7.59
CA HIS A 41 -1.63 1.96 8.48
C HIS A 41 -1.88 0.78 9.45
N PRO A 42 -1.86 0.99 10.78
CA PRO A 42 -2.10 -0.08 11.73
C PRO A 42 -3.50 -0.68 11.54
N GLY A 43 -3.58 -2.01 11.53
CA GLY A 43 -4.83 -2.74 11.35
C GLY A 43 -5.36 -2.80 9.92
N ILE A 44 -4.63 -2.27 8.93
CA ILE A 44 -4.93 -2.44 7.50
C ILE A 44 -3.89 -3.37 6.88
N THR A 45 -4.34 -4.38 6.16
CA THR A 45 -3.48 -5.19 5.29
C THR A 45 -3.76 -4.82 3.85
N LEU A 46 -2.81 -4.16 3.19
CA LEU A 46 -2.90 -3.90 1.77
C LEU A 46 -2.52 -5.15 0.98
N THR A 47 -3.42 -5.57 0.09
CA THR A 47 -3.21 -6.73 -0.79
C THR A 47 -2.62 -6.30 -2.13
N GLN A 48 -2.94 -5.09 -2.59
CA GLN A 48 -2.44 -4.56 -3.85
C GLN A 48 -2.38 -3.03 -3.81
N VAL A 49 -1.27 -2.49 -4.29
CA VAL A 49 -1.12 -1.05 -4.55
C VAL A 49 -0.51 -0.92 -5.93
N VAL A 50 -1.26 -0.33 -6.87
CA VAL A 50 -0.79 -0.06 -8.23
C VAL A 50 -0.75 1.44 -8.42
N THR A 51 0.44 1.97 -8.66
CA THR A 51 0.65 3.38 -8.94
C THR A 51 0.93 3.59 -10.43
N SER A 52 0.26 4.57 -11.00
CA SER A 52 0.44 5.09 -12.36
C SER A 52 0.63 6.61 -12.27
N LEU A 53 1.01 7.25 -13.37
CA LEU A 53 1.25 8.70 -13.40
C LEU A 53 0.04 9.53 -12.95
N ASP A 54 -1.16 9.03 -13.23
CA ASP A 54 -2.41 9.76 -13.01
C ASP A 54 -3.33 9.09 -11.98
N LYS A 55 -2.99 7.89 -11.53
CA LYS A 55 -3.91 7.05 -10.76
C LYS A 55 -3.18 6.15 -9.77
N ILE A 56 -3.74 6.02 -8.58
CA ILE A 56 -3.35 5.03 -7.58
C ILE A 56 -4.55 4.12 -7.34
N THR A 57 -4.38 2.82 -7.55
CA THR A 57 -5.38 1.81 -7.15
C THR A 57 -4.87 1.09 -5.91
N VAL A 58 -5.69 1.07 -4.86
CA VAL A 58 -5.38 0.47 -3.57
C VAL A 58 -6.43 -0.57 -3.23
N SER A 59 -5.98 -1.77 -2.92
CA SER A 59 -6.81 -2.86 -2.44
C SER A 59 -6.28 -3.34 -1.11
N GLY A 60 -7.19 -3.60 -0.18
CA GLY A 60 -6.80 -4.07 1.13
C GLY A 60 -7.96 -4.64 1.92
N ASN A 61 -7.63 -5.07 3.13
CA ASN A 61 -8.60 -5.52 4.09
C ASN A 61 -8.28 -5.07 5.51
N SER A 62 -9.29 -5.14 6.37
CA SER A 62 -9.15 -5.04 7.81
C SER A 62 -10.22 -5.87 8.51
N GLN A 63 -9.86 -6.45 9.64
CA GLN A 63 -10.84 -7.09 10.52
C GLN A 63 -11.51 -6.09 11.46
N SER A 64 -11.01 -4.85 11.55
CA SER A 64 -11.53 -3.84 12.45
C SER A 64 -12.19 -2.69 11.69
N THR A 65 -13.45 -2.41 12.02
CA THR A 65 -14.17 -1.25 11.50
C THR A 65 -13.47 0.06 11.88
N SER A 66 -12.90 0.15 13.09
CA SER A 66 -12.19 1.36 13.52
C SER A 66 -10.93 1.62 12.70
N SER A 67 -10.18 0.57 12.37
CA SER A 67 -8.97 0.69 11.55
C SER A 67 -9.28 1.15 10.12
N ILE A 68 -10.39 0.69 9.54
CA ILE A 68 -10.83 1.17 8.22
C ILE A 68 -11.31 2.60 8.24
N ASN A 69 -12.07 3.00 9.26
CA ASN A 69 -12.53 4.38 9.37
C ASN A 69 -11.34 5.33 9.49
N SER A 70 -10.39 5.05 10.39
CA SER A 70 -9.18 5.86 10.51
C SER A 70 -8.34 5.89 9.23
N PHE A 71 -8.29 4.77 8.49
CA PHE A 71 -7.60 4.72 7.21
C PHE A 71 -8.24 5.61 6.16
N PHE A 72 -9.57 5.56 6.01
CA PHE A 72 -10.28 6.43 5.06
C PHE A 72 -10.20 7.90 5.47
N GLU A 73 -10.32 8.22 6.76
CA GLU A 73 -10.13 9.59 7.26
C GLU A 73 -8.73 10.13 6.94
N ASN A 74 -7.68 9.32 7.12
CA ASN A 74 -6.30 9.68 6.80
C ASN A 74 -6.09 9.92 5.30
N ILE A 75 -6.78 9.17 4.42
CA ILE A 75 -6.67 9.37 2.97
C ILE A 75 -7.44 10.62 2.54
N ILE A 76 -8.67 10.80 3.04
CA ILE A 76 -9.56 11.92 2.67
C ILE A 76 -9.01 13.25 3.20
N SER A 77 -8.38 13.27 4.37
CA SER A 77 -7.75 14.47 4.94
C SER A 77 -6.47 14.89 4.22
N ASN A 78 -5.95 14.06 3.31
CA ASN A 78 -4.74 14.38 2.57
C ASN A 78 -5.04 15.08 1.24
N ASN A 79 -4.67 16.36 1.16
CA ASN A 79 -4.82 17.19 -0.03
C ASN A 79 -4.07 16.69 -1.28
N LEU A 80 -3.16 15.71 -1.14
CA LEU A 80 -2.47 15.05 -2.26
C LEU A 80 -3.39 14.09 -3.04
N TYR A 81 -4.55 13.74 -2.50
CA TYR A 81 -5.49 12.80 -3.10
C TYR A 81 -6.83 13.49 -3.40
N PRO A 82 -6.90 14.33 -4.45
CA PRO A 82 -8.06 15.18 -4.70
C PRO A 82 -9.31 14.39 -5.06
N ASN A 83 -9.15 13.24 -5.73
CA ASN A 83 -10.26 12.48 -6.31
C ASN A 83 -10.19 11.02 -5.87
N ILE A 84 -10.73 10.71 -4.69
CA ILE A 84 -10.78 9.35 -4.15
C ILE A 84 -12.14 8.71 -4.48
N LYS A 85 -12.12 7.53 -5.10
CA LYS A 85 -13.29 6.74 -5.45
C LYS A 85 -13.21 5.36 -4.81
N LEU A 86 -14.17 5.04 -3.96
CA LEU A 86 -14.37 3.68 -3.47
C LEU A 86 -15.05 2.85 -4.56
N THR A 87 -14.31 1.90 -5.14
CA THR A 87 -14.81 1.06 -6.24
C THR A 87 -15.49 -0.20 -5.74
N SER A 88 -15.08 -0.73 -4.58
CA SER A 88 -15.79 -1.83 -3.93
C SER A 88 -15.57 -1.80 -2.42
N PHE A 89 -16.59 -2.22 -1.68
CA PHE A 89 -16.53 -2.45 -0.24
C PHE A 89 -17.38 -3.67 0.11
N LEU A 90 -16.79 -4.66 0.79
CA LEU A 90 -17.45 -5.93 1.10
C LEU A 90 -17.01 -6.42 2.47
N PHE A 91 -17.92 -7.06 3.22
CA PHE A 91 -17.54 -7.80 4.42
C PHE A 91 -17.51 -9.32 4.15
N SER A 92 -16.45 -9.98 4.63
CA SER A 92 -16.31 -11.43 4.66
C SER A 92 -15.96 -11.88 6.08
N PRO A 93 -16.65 -12.88 6.66
CA PRO A 93 -16.35 -13.37 8.01
C PRO A 93 -14.90 -13.84 8.20
N LYS A 94 -14.23 -14.28 7.12
CA LYS A 94 -12.85 -14.78 7.15
C LYS A 94 -11.81 -13.68 6.96
N ALA A 95 -12.07 -12.71 6.09
CA ALA A 95 -11.10 -11.67 5.71
C ALA A 95 -11.40 -10.29 6.35
N GLY A 96 -12.54 -10.15 7.02
CA GLY A 96 -13.05 -8.87 7.48
C GLY A 96 -13.60 -8.04 6.33
N TYR A 97 -13.46 -6.74 6.46
CA TYR A 97 -13.83 -5.76 5.46
C TYR A 97 -12.76 -5.68 4.38
N LEU A 98 -13.18 -5.88 3.15
CA LEU A 98 -12.38 -5.78 1.93
C LEU A 98 -12.76 -4.48 1.24
N PHE A 99 -11.77 -3.74 0.75
CA PHE A 99 -12.00 -2.50 0.03
C PHE A 99 -11.10 -2.38 -1.19
N ASN A 100 -11.61 -1.68 -2.20
CA ASN A 100 -10.84 -1.21 -3.34
C ASN A 100 -11.10 0.28 -3.52
N LEU A 101 -10.01 1.03 -3.65
CA LEU A 101 -9.99 2.47 -3.85
C LEU A 101 -9.25 2.77 -5.15
N ASP A 102 -9.78 3.72 -5.89
CA ASP A 102 -9.12 4.37 -7.01
C ASP A 102 -8.95 5.84 -6.66
N ILE A 103 -7.73 6.33 -6.70
CA ILE A 103 -7.38 7.72 -6.43
C ILE A 103 -6.86 8.30 -7.74
N ASN A 104 -7.56 9.29 -8.28
CA ASN A 104 -7.11 10.04 -9.43
C ASN A 104 -6.28 11.24 -8.96
N LEU A 105 -5.08 11.38 -9.50
CA LEU A 105 -4.11 12.44 -9.15
C LEU A 105 -4.25 13.68 -10.04
N LYS A 106 -5.16 13.64 -11.02
CA LYS A 106 -5.52 14.75 -11.90
C LYS A 106 -6.84 15.41 -11.49
#